data_AF-A0A5Y9JUU3-F1
#
_entry.id   AF-A0A5Y9JUU3-F1
#
_cell.length_a   1.000
_cell.length_b   1.000
_cell.length_c   1.000
_cell.angle_alpha   90.00
_cell.angle_beta   90.00
_cell.angle_gamma   90.00
#
_symmetry.space_group_name_H-M   'P 1'
#
loop_
_entity.id
_entity.type
_entity.pdbx_description
1 polymer ?
#
loop_
_entity_poly.entity_id
_entity_poly.type
_entity_poly.pdbx_seq_one_letter_code
_entity_poly.pdbx_strand_id
1 'polypeptide(L)'
;MEDMQEILEDFLVEAFELVEQIDHDLVELETNPEDLELLNRIFRVAHTVKGSSSFLNFDVLTKLTHHMEDVLNKARHGELKITPDIMDVVLESIDRMKTLLNSIRDNGNDTAIGMDIEPICARLTAISEGESPNGVENETPVEAPQKEEPAPTPEPEVDVNQLSDSEVEAEIERLLKARKAEDQARRAQKKQNTAASTTSKPAASTPKAENMEKKVPASGGGGGGMDQTIRVEVKRLDHLMNLIGELVLGKNRLLKIYDDVEERYEGEKFLEELNQVVSQLSIITTDVQLAVMKTRMQPIAKVFNKFPRVVRDLSRELGKQIELEI
;
A
#
# COMPACT_ATOMS: atom_id res chain seq x y z
N MET A 1 -1.71 16.02 -28.26
CA MET A 1 -2.97 15.38 -27.81
C MET A 1 -2.70 13.92 -27.44
N GLU A 2 -1.84 13.21 -28.18
CA GLU A 2 -1.35 11.87 -27.81
C GLU A 2 -0.63 11.86 -26.44
N ASP A 3 0.19 12.87 -26.13
CA ASP A 3 0.91 12.93 -24.84
C ASP A 3 -0.02 13.01 -23.61
N MET A 4 -1.18 13.68 -23.72
CA MET A 4 -2.14 13.78 -22.61
C MET A 4 -2.91 12.47 -22.42
N GLN A 5 -3.17 11.76 -23.52
CA GLN A 5 -3.82 10.45 -23.49
C GLN A 5 -2.91 9.41 -22.82
N GLU A 6 -1.61 9.43 -23.14
CA GLU A 6 -0.61 8.56 -22.52
C GLU A 6 -0.49 8.81 -21.01
N ILE A 7 -0.39 10.08 -20.61
CA ILE A 7 -0.36 10.47 -19.18
C ILE A 7 -1.63 10.00 -18.45
N LEU A 8 -2.79 10.12 -19.10
CA LEU A 8 -4.06 9.67 -18.53
C LEU A 8 -4.11 8.16 -18.35
N GLU A 9 -3.64 7.40 -19.34
CA GLU A 9 -3.58 5.94 -19.27
C GLU A 9 -2.64 5.46 -18.16
N ASP A 10 -1.45 6.06 -18.06
CA ASP A 10 -0.49 5.77 -16.99
C ASP A 10 -1.08 6.08 -15.60
N PHE A 11 -1.72 7.25 -15.46
CA PHE A 11 -2.42 7.63 -14.23
C PHE A 11 -3.51 6.62 -13.87
N LEU A 12 -4.36 6.23 -14.82
CA LEU A 12 -5.47 5.32 -14.55
C LEU A 12 -4.96 3.96 -14.07
N VAL A 13 -3.93 3.43 -14.73
CA VAL A 13 -3.30 2.17 -14.32
C VAL A 13 -2.74 2.27 -12.90
N GLU A 14 -2.01 3.35 -12.60
CA GLU A 14 -1.47 3.56 -11.26
C GLU A 14 -2.58 3.73 -10.21
N ALA A 15 -3.56 4.59 -10.47
CA ALA A 15 -4.64 4.88 -9.53
C ALA A 15 -5.48 3.63 -9.22
N PHE A 16 -5.78 2.77 -10.21
CA PHE A 16 -6.49 1.51 -9.93
C PHE A 16 -5.69 0.58 -9.02
N GLU A 17 -4.37 0.47 -9.23
CA GLU A 17 -3.52 -0.36 -8.36
C GLU A 17 -3.41 0.21 -6.95
N LEU A 18 -3.21 1.52 -6.81
CA LEU A 18 -3.13 2.19 -5.50
C LEU A 18 -4.45 2.07 -4.73
N VAL A 19 -5.59 2.23 -5.41
CA VAL A 19 -6.91 2.08 -4.80
C VAL A 19 -7.20 0.62 -4.41
N GLU A 20 -6.77 -0.36 -5.20
CA GLU A 20 -6.86 -1.79 -4.81
C GLU A 20 -5.95 -2.13 -3.63
N GLN A 21 -4.76 -1.51 -3.55
CA GLN A 21 -3.87 -1.65 -2.39
C GLN A 21 -4.47 -1.06 -1.11
N ILE A 22 -5.04 0.16 -1.18
CA ILE A 22 -5.72 0.76 -0.02
C ILE A 22 -6.89 -0.12 0.43
N ASP A 23 -7.67 -0.63 -0.51
CA ASP A 23 -8.82 -1.50 -0.21
C ASP A 23 -8.43 -2.74 0.61
N HIS A 24 -7.36 -3.42 0.17
CA HIS A 24 -6.81 -4.56 0.90
C HIS A 24 -6.30 -4.16 2.29
N ASP A 25 -5.50 -3.10 2.36
CA ASP A 25 -4.89 -2.65 3.61
C ASP A 25 -5.93 -2.19 4.63
N LEU A 26 -7.06 -1.62 4.18
CA LEU A 26 -8.17 -1.24 5.07
C LEU A 26 -8.87 -2.45 5.69
N VAL A 27 -9.03 -3.54 4.94
CA VAL A 27 -9.61 -4.78 5.48
C VAL A 27 -8.65 -5.41 6.50
N GLU A 28 -7.35 -5.37 6.25
CA GLU A 28 -6.34 -5.78 7.22
C GLU A 28 -6.39 -4.89 8.48
N LEU A 29 -6.58 -3.57 8.31
CA LEU A 29 -6.66 -2.59 9.39
C LEU A 29 -7.92 -2.81 10.26
N GLU A 30 -9.01 -3.33 9.71
CA GLU A 30 -10.21 -3.67 10.49
C GLU A 30 -9.91 -4.76 11.52
N THR A 31 -9.00 -5.70 11.19
CA THR A 31 -8.57 -6.76 12.11
C THR A 31 -7.56 -6.25 13.14
N ASN A 32 -6.70 -5.30 12.74
CA ASN A 32 -5.66 -4.72 13.59
C ASN A 32 -5.76 -3.17 13.65
N PRO A 33 -6.75 -2.58 14.34
CA PRO A 33 -7.02 -1.13 14.28
C PRO A 33 -5.93 -0.23 14.88
N GLU A 34 -5.04 -0.80 15.70
CA GLU A 34 -3.95 -0.06 16.35
C GLU A 34 -2.61 -0.14 15.58
N ASP A 35 -2.59 -0.79 14.41
CA ASP A 35 -1.39 -0.87 13.58
C ASP A 35 -1.09 0.47 12.88
N LEU A 36 -0.24 1.26 13.53
CA LEU A 36 0.22 2.55 13.02
C LEU A 36 1.06 2.43 11.75
N GLU A 37 1.78 1.32 11.51
CA GLU A 37 2.58 1.16 10.30
C GLU A 37 1.65 0.96 9.08
N LEU A 38 0.64 0.11 9.25
CA LEU A 38 -0.41 -0.12 8.26
C LEU A 38 -1.17 1.16 7.93
N LEU A 39 -1.57 1.92 8.96
CA LEU A 39 -2.29 3.17 8.78
C LEU A 39 -1.43 4.26 8.10
N ASN A 40 -0.12 4.32 8.42
CA ASN A 40 0.83 5.19 7.72
C ASN A 40 1.00 4.82 6.24
N ARG A 41 1.01 3.52 5.93
CA ARG A 41 1.08 3.01 4.55
C ARG A 41 -0.16 3.45 3.77
N ILE A 42 -1.35 3.19 4.30
CA ILE A 42 -2.65 3.57 3.69
C ILE A 42 -2.69 5.08 3.43
N PHE A 43 -2.33 5.90 4.43
CA PHE A 43 -2.31 7.35 4.29
C PHE A 43 -1.39 7.83 3.15
N ARG A 44 -0.18 7.27 3.04
CA ARG A 44 0.75 7.65 1.96
C ARG A 44 0.19 7.32 0.59
N VAL A 45 -0.43 6.16 0.44
CA VAL A 45 -1.03 5.75 -0.83
C VAL A 45 -2.20 6.67 -1.18
N ALA A 46 -3.09 6.97 -0.22
CA ALA A 46 -4.19 7.91 -0.41
C ALA A 46 -3.71 9.32 -0.80
N HIS A 47 -2.66 9.82 -0.14
CA HIS A 47 -2.05 11.11 -0.45
C HIS A 47 -1.48 11.17 -1.87
N THR A 48 -0.87 10.07 -2.35
CA THR A 48 -0.39 9.96 -3.74
C THR A 48 -1.54 10.00 -4.74
N VAL A 49 -2.66 9.32 -4.46
CA VAL A 49 -3.86 9.37 -5.33
C VAL A 49 -4.45 10.78 -5.37
N LYS A 50 -4.49 11.51 -4.25
CA LYS A 50 -4.88 12.93 -4.21
C LYS A 50 -3.97 13.81 -5.06
N GLY A 51 -2.65 13.66 -4.90
CA GLY A 51 -1.66 14.46 -5.64
C GLY A 51 -1.74 14.26 -7.15
N SER A 52 -1.86 13.01 -7.58
CA SER A 52 -1.96 12.64 -9.00
C SER A 52 -3.30 13.07 -9.63
N SER A 53 -4.42 12.90 -8.91
CA SER A 53 -5.73 13.38 -9.38
C SER A 53 -5.81 14.91 -9.48
N SER A 54 -5.20 15.63 -8.52
CA SER A 54 -5.12 17.10 -8.56
C SER A 54 -4.27 17.60 -9.73
N PHE A 55 -3.17 16.93 -10.06
CA PHE A 55 -2.32 17.29 -11.20
C PHE A 55 -3.07 17.22 -12.54
N LEU A 56 -4.00 16.28 -12.69
CA LEU A 56 -4.82 16.10 -13.89
C LEU A 56 -6.16 16.86 -13.86
N ASN A 57 -6.40 17.66 -12.82
CA ASN A 57 -7.64 18.42 -12.59
C ASN A 57 -8.89 17.53 -12.50
N PHE A 58 -8.78 16.37 -11.87
CA PHE A 58 -9.94 15.57 -11.48
C PHE A 58 -10.45 16.05 -10.13
N ASP A 59 -11.24 17.13 -10.16
CA ASP A 59 -11.70 17.86 -8.97
C ASP A 59 -12.55 17.00 -8.03
N VAL A 60 -13.44 16.16 -8.58
CA VAL A 60 -14.34 15.29 -7.81
C VAL A 60 -13.53 14.21 -7.10
N LEU A 61 -12.57 13.59 -7.81
CA LEU A 61 -11.67 12.60 -7.22
C LEU A 61 -10.73 13.22 -6.18
N THR A 62 -10.21 14.42 -6.45
CA THR A 62 -9.35 15.17 -5.52
C THR A 62 -10.12 15.51 -4.23
N LYS A 63 -11.36 15.98 -4.37
CA LYS A 63 -12.22 16.31 -3.22
C LYS A 63 -12.47 15.09 -2.35
N LEU A 64 -12.88 13.97 -2.94
CA LEU A 64 -13.16 12.74 -2.20
C LEU A 64 -11.93 12.18 -1.47
N THR A 65 -10.78 12.14 -2.16
CA THR A 65 -9.52 11.66 -1.57
C THR A 65 -9.05 12.54 -0.42
N HIS A 66 -9.24 13.86 -0.52
CA HIS A 66 -8.94 14.80 0.55
C HIS A 66 -9.75 14.52 1.83
N HIS A 67 -11.08 14.36 1.72
CA HIS A 67 -11.92 14.05 2.89
C HIS A 67 -11.57 12.70 3.52
N MET A 68 -11.24 11.69 2.71
CA MET A 68 -10.76 10.41 3.25
C MET A 68 -9.40 10.57 3.95
N GLU A 69 -8.48 11.35 3.37
CA GLU A 69 -7.16 11.62 3.94
C GLU A 69 -7.26 12.29 5.31
N ASP A 70 -8.21 13.22 5.50
CA ASP A 70 -8.42 13.90 6.79
C ASP A 70 -8.83 12.93 7.90
N VAL A 71 -9.73 11.99 7.61
CA VAL A 71 -10.13 10.93 8.56
C VAL A 71 -8.93 10.06 8.94
N LEU A 72 -8.17 9.60 7.93
CA LEU A 72 -6.98 8.78 8.14
C LEU A 72 -5.87 9.54 8.89
N ASN A 73 -5.77 10.86 8.67
CA ASN A 73 -4.79 11.70 9.33
C ASN A 73 -5.07 11.81 10.83
N LYS A 74 -6.32 12.00 11.24
CA LYS A 74 -6.71 12.03 12.66
C LYS A 74 -6.52 10.68 13.33
N ALA A 75 -6.83 9.61 12.62
CA ALA A 75 -6.57 8.25 13.12
C ALA A 75 -5.07 8.00 13.37
N ARG A 76 -4.19 8.51 12.50
CA ARG A 76 -2.74 8.40 12.67
C ARG A 76 -2.21 9.11 13.91
N HIS A 77 -2.77 10.27 14.23
CA HIS A 77 -2.34 11.06 15.38
C HIS A 77 -2.98 10.57 16.69
N GLY A 78 -3.81 9.53 16.65
CA GLY A 78 -4.52 9.00 17.81
C GLY A 78 -5.69 9.88 18.25
N GLU A 79 -6.07 10.86 17.44
CA GLU A 79 -7.20 11.77 17.68
C GLU A 79 -8.55 11.10 17.38
N LEU A 80 -8.54 10.08 16.52
CA LEU A 80 -9.72 9.31 16.12
C LEU A 80 -9.42 7.81 16.23
N LYS A 81 -10.33 7.04 16.84
CA LYS A 81 -10.26 5.56 16.79
C LYS A 81 -11.09 5.04 15.62
N ILE A 82 -10.50 4.18 14.80
CA ILE A 82 -11.22 3.54 13.69
C ILE A 82 -12.18 2.50 14.26
N THR A 83 -13.46 2.84 14.32
CA THR A 83 -14.55 1.92 14.69
C THR A 83 -15.09 1.18 13.46
N PRO A 84 -15.84 0.07 13.64
CA PRO A 84 -16.46 -0.66 12.54
C PRO A 84 -17.38 0.21 11.66
N ASP A 85 -18.02 1.24 12.22
CA ASP A 85 -18.87 2.17 11.49
C ASP A 85 -18.04 3.18 10.67
N ILE A 86 -16.94 3.68 11.24
CA ILE A 86 -15.99 4.56 10.53
C ILE A 86 -15.35 3.80 9.37
N MET A 87 -14.95 2.55 9.59
CA MET A 87 -14.37 1.69 8.56
C MET A 87 -15.32 1.52 7.36
N ASP A 88 -16.62 1.36 7.61
CA ASP A 88 -17.62 1.27 6.53
C ASP A 88 -17.66 2.53 5.67
N VAL A 89 -17.61 3.71 6.29
CA VAL A 89 -17.60 4.98 5.52
C VAL A 89 -16.32 5.11 4.71
N VAL A 90 -15.17 4.72 5.27
CA VAL A 90 -13.89 4.75 4.57
C VAL A 90 -13.88 3.75 3.40
N LEU A 91 -14.36 2.52 3.58
CA LEU A 91 -14.48 1.53 2.50
C LEU A 91 -15.48 1.95 1.41
N GLU A 92 -16.61 2.58 1.80
CA GLU A 92 -17.54 3.15 0.83
C GLU A 92 -16.87 4.25 0.00
N SER A 93 -16.03 5.11 0.62
CA SER A 93 -15.29 6.14 -0.11
C SER A 93 -14.36 5.55 -1.18
N ILE A 94 -13.75 4.39 -0.90
CA ILE A 94 -12.91 3.64 -1.86
C ILE A 94 -13.73 3.14 -3.05
N ASP A 95 -14.97 2.70 -2.83
CA ASP A 95 -15.86 2.28 -3.93
C ASP A 95 -16.27 3.46 -4.81
N ARG A 96 -16.51 4.62 -4.21
CA ARG A 96 -16.75 5.87 -4.95
C ARG A 96 -15.53 6.25 -5.79
N MET A 97 -14.32 6.16 -5.23
CA MET A 97 -13.08 6.37 -5.99
C MET A 97 -12.94 5.40 -7.17
N LYS A 98 -13.18 4.10 -6.98
CA LYS A 98 -13.16 3.11 -8.08
C LYS A 98 -14.17 3.46 -9.17
N THR A 99 -15.35 3.95 -8.79
CA THR A 99 -16.37 4.34 -9.77
C THR A 99 -15.97 5.60 -10.53
N LEU A 100 -15.38 6.59 -9.86
CA LEU A 100 -14.82 7.79 -10.51
C LEU A 100 -13.67 7.43 -11.47
N LEU A 101 -12.76 6.52 -11.09
CA LEU A 101 -11.70 6.06 -11.99
C LEU A 101 -12.25 5.37 -13.24
N ASN A 102 -13.33 4.58 -13.11
CA ASN A 102 -14.02 4.03 -14.27
C ASN A 102 -14.66 5.13 -15.13
N SER A 103 -15.23 6.19 -14.52
CA SER A 103 -15.71 7.38 -15.27
C SER A 103 -14.62 8.00 -16.12
N ILE A 104 -13.46 8.24 -15.50
CA ILE A 104 -12.34 8.92 -16.13
C ILE A 104 -11.81 8.07 -17.29
N ARG A 105 -11.75 6.74 -17.12
CA ARG A 105 -11.38 5.82 -18.19
C ARG A 105 -12.33 5.91 -19.39
N ASP A 106 -13.64 5.93 -19.13
CA ASP A 106 -14.63 5.79 -20.19
C ASP A 106 -14.98 7.14 -20.86
N ASN A 107 -14.85 8.26 -20.13
CA ASN A 107 -15.29 9.59 -20.57
C ASN A 107 -14.17 10.66 -20.57
N GLY A 108 -13.00 10.36 -20.02
CA GLY A 108 -11.88 11.30 -19.89
C GLY A 108 -12.05 12.37 -18.81
N ASN A 109 -13.11 12.32 -18.00
CA ASN A 109 -13.34 13.23 -16.87
C ASN A 109 -14.15 12.57 -15.75
N ASP A 110 -14.15 13.19 -14.57
CA ASP A 110 -14.78 12.71 -13.34
C ASP A 110 -16.15 13.35 -13.03
N THR A 111 -16.63 14.26 -13.88
CA THR A 111 -17.93 14.94 -13.73
C THR A 111 -19.04 14.32 -14.58
N ALA A 112 -18.70 13.52 -15.60
CA ALA A 112 -19.63 13.02 -16.61
C ALA A 112 -20.75 12.12 -16.06
N ILE A 113 -20.54 11.38 -14.97
CA ILE A 113 -21.56 10.46 -14.44
C ILE A 113 -22.62 11.19 -13.61
N GLY A 114 -22.37 12.45 -13.19
CA GLY A 114 -23.26 13.13 -12.25
C GLY A 114 -23.36 12.39 -10.92
N MET A 115 -22.30 11.69 -10.52
CA MET A 115 -22.23 11.01 -9.23
C MET A 115 -22.26 12.04 -8.11
N ASP A 116 -23.26 11.94 -7.23
CA ASP A 116 -23.30 12.75 -6.03
C ASP A 116 -22.34 12.19 -4.98
N ILE A 117 -21.20 12.87 -4.81
CA ILE A 117 -20.22 12.56 -3.76
C ILE A 117 -20.47 13.36 -2.48
N GLU A 118 -21.39 14.32 -2.47
CA GLU A 118 -21.60 15.17 -1.30
C GLU A 118 -22.07 14.40 -0.05
N PRO A 119 -22.94 13.37 -0.15
CA PRO A 119 -23.35 12.58 1.01
C PRO A 119 -22.18 11.87 1.70
N ILE A 120 -21.24 11.32 0.92
CA ILE A 120 -20.09 10.62 1.49
C ILE A 120 -19.06 11.60 2.04
N CYS A 121 -18.82 12.73 1.35
CA CYS A 121 -17.94 13.79 1.83
C CYS A 121 -18.44 14.38 3.16
N ALA A 122 -19.75 14.58 3.31
CA ALA A 122 -20.35 15.06 4.55
C ALA A 122 -20.13 14.07 5.70
N ARG A 123 -20.34 12.77 5.47
CA ARG A 123 -20.10 11.73 6.49
C ARG A 123 -18.63 11.62 6.89
N LEU A 124 -17.71 11.69 5.92
CA LEU A 124 -16.26 11.70 6.19
C LEU A 124 -15.85 12.94 7.00
N THR A 125 -16.43 14.10 6.68
CA THR A 125 -16.17 15.35 7.41
C THR A 125 -16.65 15.24 8.86
N ALA A 126 -17.90 14.78 9.08
CA ALA A 126 -18.46 14.56 10.40
C ALA A 126 -17.60 13.61 11.25
N ILE A 127 -17.14 12.49 10.65
CA ILE A 127 -16.22 11.56 11.31
C ILE A 127 -14.91 12.23 11.69
N SER A 128 -14.34 13.03 10.78
CA SER A 128 -13.11 13.75 11.07
C SER A 128 -13.34 14.70 12.25
N GLU A 129 -14.47 15.40 12.33
CA GLU A 129 -14.79 16.33 13.41
C GLU A 129 -15.12 15.65 14.75
N GLY A 130 -15.17 14.31 14.79
CA GLY A 130 -15.43 13.52 15.99
C GLY A 130 -16.91 13.17 16.20
N GLU A 131 -17.75 13.43 15.20
CA GLU A 131 -19.17 13.07 15.22
C GLU A 131 -19.37 11.61 14.76
N SER A 132 -20.45 10.97 15.25
CA SER A 132 -20.76 9.60 14.85
C SER A 132 -21.32 9.55 13.41
N PRO A 133 -20.85 8.61 12.57
CA PRO A 133 -21.20 8.55 11.14
C PRO A 133 -22.68 8.27 10.83
N ASN A 134 -23.42 7.74 11.81
CA ASN A 134 -24.87 7.59 11.76
C ASN A 134 -25.49 8.65 12.67
N GLY A 135 -25.89 9.77 12.07
CA GLY A 135 -26.80 10.73 12.70
C GLY A 135 -28.16 10.10 12.93
N VAL A 136 -28.28 9.29 13.98
CA VAL A 136 -29.56 8.92 14.59
C VAL A 136 -29.43 9.29 16.05
N GLU A 137 -30.12 10.36 16.42
CA GLU A 137 -30.45 10.70 17.80
C GLU A 137 -30.92 9.44 18.51
N ASN A 138 -30.04 8.85 19.33
CA ASN A 138 -30.48 7.97 20.40
C ASN A 138 -30.52 8.81 21.67
N GLU A 139 -31.38 9.84 21.65
CA GLU A 139 -31.95 10.36 22.89
C GLU A 139 -32.88 9.27 23.44
N THR A 140 -32.36 8.48 24.37
CA THR A 140 -33.23 7.92 25.41
C THR A 140 -32.77 8.45 26.76
N PRO A 141 -33.62 9.21 27.47
CA PRO A 141 -33.31 9.76 28.78
C PRO A 141 -33.42 8.67 29.84
N VAL A 142 -32.41 8.56 30.71
CA VAL A 142 -32.55 7.91 32.02
C VAL A 142 -32.08 8.87 33.10
N GLU A 143 -33.07 9.58 33.64
CA GLU A 143 -33.33 9.87 35.05
C GLU A 143 -32.14 9.91 36.05
N ALA A 144 -32.01 11.07 36.68
CA ALA A 144 -31.05 11.48 37.71
C ALA A 144 -31.33 10.85 39.11
N PRO A 145 -30.67 11.30 40.20
CA PRO A 145 -29.26 11.16 40.55
C PRO A 145 -29.08 10.48 41.93
N GLN A 146 -27.99 9.74 42.14
CA GLN A 146 -27.55 9.35 43.50
C GLN A 146 -26.27 10.08 43.92
N LYS A 147 -26.27 10.37 45.21
CA LYS A 147 -25.51 11.38 45.95
C LYS A 147 -24.36 10.68 46.67
N GLU A 148 -23.12 11.07 46.40
CA GLU A 148 -21.98 10.86 47.31
C GLU A 148 -21.16 12.16 47.46
N GLU A 149 -20.73 12.38 48.70
CA GLU A 149 -20.06 13.55 49.28
C GLU A 149 -18.59 13.74 48.84
N PRO A 150 -17.92 14.87 49.19
CA PRO A 150 -17.03 15.57 48.28
C PRO A 150 -15.53 15.55 48.63
N ALA A 151 -14.76 16.08 47.67
CA ALA A 151 -13.42 16.72 47.73
C ALA A 151 -12.25 15.92 47.11
N PRO A 152 -11.22 16.58 46.52
CA PRO A 152 -10.95 18.03 46.50
C PRO A 152 -10.83 18.69 45.10
N THR A 153 -11.01 20.00 45.13
CA THR A 153 -10.65 21.08 44.19
C THR A 153 -9.94 20.72 42.87
N PRO A 154 -10.52 21.07 41.70
CA PRO A 154 -9.75 21.26 40.48
C PRO A 154 -9.06 22.63 40.48
N GLU A 155 -7.79 22.64 40.09
CA GLU A 155 -7.03 23.83 39.68
C GLU A 155 -7.72 24.47 38.45
N PRO A 156 -7.60 25.79 38.25
CA PRO A 156 -8.31 26.45 37.16
C PRO A 156 -7.78 25.98 35.80
N GLU A 157 -8.66 25.36 35.02
CA GLU A 157 -8.48 25.16 33.58
C GLU A 157 -8.41 26.53 32.91
N VAL A 158 -7.27 26.82 32.29
CA VAL A 158 -7.08 28.02 31.49
C VAL A 158 -7.67 27.72 30.11
N ASP A 159 -8.74 28.44 29.78
CA ASP A 159 -9.38 28.45 28.45
C ASP A 159 -8.35 28.87 27.39
N VAL A 160 -7.94 27.94 26.53
CA VAL A 160 -6.89 28.12 25.51
C VAL A 160 -7.37 28.87 24.27
N ASN A 161 -8.59 29.39 24.24
CA ASN A 161 -9.08 30.18 23.10
C ASN A 161 -8.92 31.71 23.25
N GLN A 162 -8.21 32.21 24.27
CA GLN A 162 -7.94 33.66 24.43
C GLN A 162 -6.53 34.01 24.93
N LEU A 163 -5.48 33.39 24.38
CA LEU A 163 -4.09 33.75 24.72
C LEU A 163 -3.47 34.63 23.63
N SER A 164 -2.79 35.69 24.06
CA SER A 164 -2.03 36.57 23.17
C SER A 164 -0.72 35.91 22.71
N ASP A 165 -0.22 36.27 21.53
CA ASP A 165 1.04 35.73 20.95
C ASP A 165 2.24 35.76 21.93
N SER A 166 2.23 36.69 22.90
CA SER A 166 3.28 36.82 23.92
C SER A 166 3.25 35.75 25.03
N GLU A 167 2.10 35.13 25.28
CA GLU A 167 1.92 34.10 26.32
C GLU A 167 2.23 32.70 25.77
N VAL A 168 1.99 32.50 24.46
CA VAL A 168 2.34 31.26 23.74
C VAL A 168 3.85 31.08 23.67
N GLU A 169 4.61 32.14 23.41
CA GLU A 169 6.08 32.07 23.39
C GLU A 169 6.67 31.73 24.77
N ALA A 170 6.09 32.26 25.86
CA ALA A 170 6.52 31.98 27.22
C ALA A 170 6.27 30.50 27.62
N GLU A 171 5.14 29.92 27.21
CA GLU A 171 4.83 28.52 27.48
C GLU A 171 5.67 27.57 26.61
N ILE A 172 5.96 27.94 25.36
CA ILE A 172 6.91 27.19 24.51
C ILE A 172 8.31 27.18 25.11
N GLU A 173 8.80 28.30 25.65
CA GLU A 173 10.11 28.35 26.31
C GLU A 173 10.14 27.48 27.58
N ARG A 174 9.06 27.49 28.36
CA ARG A 174 8.90 26.63 29.55
C ARG A 174 8.93 25.15 29.18
N LEU A 175 8.18 24.74 28.15
CA LEU A 175 8.11 23.36 27.66
C LEU A 175 9.46 22.88 27.09
N LEU A 176 10.19 23.75 26.36
CA LEU A 176 11.54 23.44 25.88
C LEU A 176 12.55 23.26 27.02
N LYS A 177 12.39 24.01 28.11
CA LYS A 177 13.26 23.89 29.30
C LYS A 177 12.97 22.60 30.06
N ALA A 178 11.71 22.20 30.17
CA ALA A 178 11.29 20.91 30.74
C ALA A 178 11.84 19.72 29.93
N ARG A 179 11.71 19.75 28.60
CA ARG A 179 12.26 18.72 27.70
C ARG A 179 13.79 18.60 27.78
N LYS A 180 14.50 19.72 27.84
CA LYS A 180 15.96 19.72 27.99
C LYS A 180 16.41 19.14 29.34
N ALA A 181 15.66 19.37 30.41
CA ALA A 181 15.95 18.79 31.73
C ALA A 181 15.72 17.28 31.73
N GLU A 182 14.66 16.80 31.08
CA GLU A 182 14.34 15.38 30.93
C GLU A 182 15.40 14.64 30.10
N ASP A 183 15.84 15.21 28.98
CA ASP A 183 16.91 14.65 28.15
C ASP A 183 18.27 14.62 28.87
N GLN A 184 18.56 15.61 29.72
CA GLN A 184 19.75 15.60 30.57
C GLN A 184 19.68 14.51 31.64
N ALA A 185 18.52 14.30 32.27
CA ALA A 185 18.32 13.23 33.24
C ALA A 185 18.48 11.84 32.60
N ARG A 186 17.93 11.65 31.39
CA ARG A 186 18.05 10.41 30.62
C ARG A 186 19.50 10.14 30.17
N ARG A 187 20.27 11.18 29.82
CA ARG A 187 21.71 11.07 29.53
C ARG A 187 22.54 10.75 30.78
N ALA A 188 22.14 11.23 31.96
CA ALA A 188 22.79 10.90 33.23
C ALA A 188 22.55 9.43 33.63
N GLN A 189 21.32 8.91 33.46
CA GLN A 189 21.01 7.49 33.69
C GLN A 189 21.77 6.56 32.74
N LYS A 190 21.93 6.96 31.46
CA LYS A 190 22.70 6.16 30.48
C LYS A 190 24.20 6.08 30.80
N LYS A 191 24.76 7.05 31.52
CA LYS A 191 26.17 7.03 31.98
C LYS A 191 26.40 6.15 33.21
N GLN A 192 25.38 5.90 34.04
CA GLN A 192 25.49 5.02 35.22
C GLN A 192 25.40 3.52 34.86
N ASN A 193 24.67 3.15 33.81
CA ASN A 193 24.53 1.74 33.39
C ASN A 193 25.73 1.17 32.59
N THR A 194 26.73 1.98 32.24
CA THR A 194 27.97 1.53 31.55
C THR A 194 29.17 1.29 32.48
N ALA A 195 29.01 1.44 33.80
CA ALA A 195 30.09 1.25 34.78
C ALA A 195 30.05 -0.08 35.55
N ALA A 196 29.10 -0.98 35.26
CA ALA A 196 28.89 -2.23 36.00
C ALA A 196 28.97 -3.49 35.11
N SER A 197 30.03 -3.63 34.30
CA SER A 197 30.39 -4.94 33.72
C SER A 197 31.88 -5.03 33.38
N THR A 198 32.75 -4.94 34.40
CA THR A 198 34.14 -5.39 34.30
C THR A 198 34.50 -6.19 35.54
N THR A 199 34.51 -7.53 35.43
CA THR A 199 35.54 -8.44 36.00
C THR A 199 35.12 -9.91 35.85
N SER A 200 35.77 -10.64 34.93
CA SER A 200 36.41 -11.94 35.20
C SER A 200 37.03 -12.54 33.93
N LYS A 201 38.34 -12.80 34.01
CA LYS A 201 39.17 -13.64 33.12
C LYS A 201 39.99 -14.53 34.08
N PRO A 202 40.32 -15.81 33.75
CA PRO A 202 41.58 -16.15 33.02
C PRO A 202 41.38 -17.33 32.02
N ALA A 203 41.86 -17.32 30.76
CA ALA A 203 43.23 -17.46 30.21
C ALA A 203 43.70 -18.90 29.90
N ALA A 204 43.89 -19.21 28.59
CA ALA A 204 44.91 -20.05 27.90
C ALA A 204 44.28 -20.59 26.58
N SER A 205 44.87 -20.67 25.37
CA SER A 205 46.23 -20.53 24.80
C SER A 205 46.13 -20.37 23.26
N THR A 206 47.08 -19.68 22.63
CA THR A 206 47.26 -19.34 21.19
C THR A 206 47.98 -20.46 20.39
N PRO A 207 48.38 -20.34 19.07
CA PRO A 207 48.28 -19.24 18.07
C PRO A 207 47.91 -19.62 16.60
N LYS A 208 47.71 -18.57 15.76
CA LYS A 208 48.35 -18.29 14.44
C LYS A 208 47.42 -18.12 13.21
N ALA A 209 47.37 -16.91 12.64
CA ALA A 209 47.71 -16.55 11.24
C ALA A 209 47.14 -15.16 10.84
N GLU A 210 47.96 -14.39 10.13
CA GLU A 210 47.78 -13.02 9.63
C GLU A 210 46.74 -12.91 8.49
N ASN A 211 46.05 -11.76 8.33
CA ASN A 211 46.31 -10.77 7.25
C ASN A 211 45.37 -9.53 7.33
N MET A 212 45.84 -8.42 6.75
CA MET A 212 45.42 -7.02 6.87
C MET A 212 44.15 -6.57 6.11
N GLU A 213 43.46 -5.60 6.73
CA GLU A 213 42.81 -4.37 6.22
C GLU A 213 41.97 -4.37 4.92
N LYS A 214 40.67 -4.02 5.04
CA LYS A 214 40.16 -2.65 4.71
C LYS A 214 38.70 -2.44 5.16
N LYS A 215 38.42 -1.19 5.53
CA LYS A 215 37.24 -0.68 6.25
C LYS A 215 36.35 0.11 5.30
N VAL A 216 35.04 -0.18 5.25
CA VAL A 216 33.95 0.76 4.88
C VAL A 216 32.68 0.40 5.68
N PRO A 217 31.88 1.39 6.12
CA PRO A 217 30.88 1.19 7.16
C PRO A 217 29.56 0.62 6.62
N ALA A 218 28.89 -0.14 7.48
CA ALA A 218 27.54 -0.65 7.28
C ALA A 218 26.52 0.50 7.26
N SER A 219 25.74 0.59 6.18
CA SER A 219 24.38 1.13 6.26
C SER A 219 23.42 -0.05 6.35
N GLY A 220 22.78 -0.18 7.50
CA GLY A 220 21.58 -0.98 7.65
C GLY A 220 20.48 -0.40 6.78
N GLY A 221 20.09 -1.15 5.78
CA GLY A 221 18.89 -0.95 4.98
C GLY A 221 18.40 -2.34 4.63
N GLY A 222 17.51 -2.88 5.45
CA GLY A 222 16.72 -4.05 5.10
C GLY A 222 15.82 -3.68 3.94
N GLY A 223 16.36 -3.69 2.73
CA GLY A 223 15.59 -3.64 1.51
C GLY A 223 14.92 -4.98 1.34
N GLY A 224 13.65 -5.07 1.72
CA GLY A 224 12.76 -6.04 1.10
C GLY A 224 12.90 -5.86 -0.40
N GLY A 225 13.22 -6.94 -1.12
CA GLY A 225 13.38 -6.92 -2.56
C GLY A 225 12.13 -6.34 -3.18
N MET A 226 12.22 -5.08 -3.61
CA MET A 226 11.16 -4.43 -4.34
C MET A 226 11.23 -5.08 -5.72
N ASP A 227 10.39 -6.11 -5.92
CA ASP A 227 10.21 -6.72 -7.23
C ASP A 227 9.95 -5.57 -8.21
N GLN A 228 10.89 -5.34 -9.12
CA GLN A 228 10.73 -4.34 -10.16
C GLN A 228 9.63 -4.86 -11.10
N THR A 229 8.41 -4.46 -10.82
CA THR A 229 7.24 -4.81 -11.60
C THR A 229 7.17 -3.84 -12.78
N ILE A 230 7.35 -4.39 -13.99
CA ILE A 230 7.13 -3.67 -15.23
C ILE A 230 5.70 -3.94 -15.66
N ARG A 231 4.88 -2.89 -15.70
CA ARG A 231 3.49 -2.98 -16.16
C ARG A 231 3.48 -3.14 -17.68
N VAL A 232 2.74 -4.13 -18.18
CA VAL A 232 2.60 -4.40 -19.61
C VAL A 232 1.12 -4.57 -19.93
N GLU A 233 0.65 -3.88 -20.97
CA GLU A 233 -0.74 -4.01 -21.45
C GLU A 233 -1.06 -5.47 -21.85
N VAL A 234 -2.24 -5.95 -21.44
CA VAL A 234 -2.72 -7.32 -21.74
C VAL A 234 -2.76 -7.58 -23.25
N LYS A 235 -3.17 -6.60 -24.06
CA LYS A 235 -3.22 -6.70 -25.53
C LYS A 235 -1.84 -6.96 -26.14
N ARG A 236 -0.77 -6.37 -25.58
CA ARG A 236 0.60 -6.57 -26.05
C ARG A 236 1.09 -7.98 -25.73
N LEU A 237 0.76 -8.52 -24.55
CA LEU A 237 1.06 -9.90 -24.19
C LEU A 237 0.32 -10.92 -25.07
N ASP A 238 -0.96 -10.65 -25.39
CA ASP A 238 -1.73 -11.50 -26.31
C ASP A 238 -1.16 -11.45 -27.74
N HIS A 239 -0.73 -10.29 -28.21
CA HIS A 239 -0.05 -10.18 -29.51
C HIS A 239 1.28 -10.96 -29.52
N LEU A 240 2.07 -10.85 -28.45
CA LEU A 240 3.32 -11.59 -28.27
C LEU A 240 3.08 -13.10 -28.32
N MET A 241 2.01 -13.58 -27.68
CA MET A 241 1.58 -14.98 -27.72
C MET A 241 1.23 -15.45 -29.15
N ASN A 242 0.57 -14.62 -29.94
CA ASN A 242 0.26 -14.95 -31.34
C ASN A 242 1.54 -15.05 -32.19
N LEU A 243 2.45 -14.09 -32.05
CA LEU A 243 3.75 -14.10 -32.74
C LEU A 243 4.59 -15.33 -32.37
N ILE A 244 4.57 -15.74 -31.09
CA ILE A 244 5.22 -16.97 -30.64
C ILE A 244 4.55 -18.20 -31.24
N GLY A 245 3.22 -18.20 -31.36
CA GLY A 245 2.47 -19.25 -32.06
C GLY A 245 2.94 -19.42 -33.51
N GLU A 246 3.10 -18.30 -34.23
CA GLU A 246 3.66 -18.31 -35.58
C GLU A 246 5.12 -18.80 -35.62
N LEU A 247 5.94 -18.40 -34.64
CA LEU A 247 7.32 -18.85 -34.52
C LEU A 247 7.42 -20.37 -34.26
N VAL A 248 6.55 -20.91 -33.40
CA VAL A 248 6.45 -22.35 -33.13
C VAL A 248 6.02 -23.12 -34.38
N LEU A 249 5.06 -22.59 -35.14
CA LEU A 249 4.65 -23.18 -36.43
C LEU A 249 5.80 -23.13 -37.45
N GLY A 250 6.52 -22.02 -37.53
CA GLY A 250 7.71 -21.86 -38.37
C GLY A 250 8.81 -22.86 -38.01
N LYS A 251 9.08 -23.05 -36.71
CA LYS A 251 10.00 -24.08 -36.18
C LYS A 251 9.59 -25.48 -36.61
N ASN A 252 8.32 -25.87 -36.43
CA ASN A 252 7.86 -27.21 -36.79
C ASN A 252 7.94 -27.45 -38.30
N ARG A 253 7.71 -26.42 -39.11
CA ARG A 253 7.91 -26.48 -40.56
C ARG A 253 9.38 -26.63 -40.92
N LEU A 254 10.28 -25.94 -40.23
CA LEU A 254 11.73 -26.04 -40.43
C LEU A 254 12.24 -27.44 -40.09
N LEU A 255 11.78 -28.02 -38.98
CA LEU A 255 12.09 -29.41 -38.61
C LEU A 255 11.64 -30.40 -39.68
N LYS A 256 10.41 -30.24 -40.20
CA LYS A 256 9.92 -31.10 -41.28
C LYS A 256 10.76 -31.00 -42.56
N ILE A 257 11.17 -29.79 -42.94
CA ILE A 257 12.05 -29.59 -44.11
C ILE A 257 13.44 -30.21 -43.85
N TYR A 258 13.95 -30.10 -42.63
CA TYR A 258 15.19 -30.75 -42.23
C TYR A 258 15.08 -32.27 -42.37
N ASP A 259 14.02 -32.89 -41.82
CA ASP A 259 13.78 -34.33 -41.91
C ASP A 259 13.70 -34.79 -43.38
N ASP A 260 12.97 -34.03 -44.23
CA ASP A 260 12.84 -34.30 -45.67
C ASP A 260 14.17 -34.19 -46.45
N VAL A 261 15.11 -33.37 -45.96
CA VAL A 261 16.43 -33.13 -46.58
C VAL A 261 17.46 -34.15 -46.07
N GLU A 262 17.40 -34.51 -44.78
CA GLU A 262 18.26 -35.52 -44.17
C GLU A 262 18.11 -36.88 -44.87
N GLU A 263 16.87 -37.28 -45.17
CA GLU A 263 16.56 -38.52 -45.90
C GLU A 263 17.18 -38.56 -47.33
N ARG A 264 17.44 -37.39 -47.93
CA ARG A 264 17.92 -37.28 -49.32
C ARG A 264 19.43 -37.10 -49.46
N TYR A 265 20.10 -36.58 -48.43
CA TYR A 265 21.50 -36.15 -48.49
C TYR A 265 22.33 -36.67 -47.30
N GLU A 266 22.07 -37.91 -46.87
CA GLU A 266 22.76 -38.56 -45.75
C GLU A 266 24.30 -38.38 -45.79
N GLY A 267 24.87 -37.93 -44.67
CA GLY A 267 26.33 -37.90 -44.44
C GLY A 267 27.05 -36.60 -44.83
N GLU A 268 26.35 -35.55 -45.22
CA GLU A 268 26.98 -34.24 -45.43
C GLU A 268 27.16 -33.46 -44.12
N LYS A 269 28.37 -32.98 -43.88
CA LYS A 269 28.74 -32.11 -42.75
C LYS A 269 27.83 -30.87 -42.62
N PHE A 270 27.33 -30.37 -43.74
CA PHE A 270 26.37 -29.27 -43.77
C PHE A 270 25.05 -29.59 -43.04
N LEU A 271 24.57 -30.83 -43.11
CA LEU A 271 23.35 -31.25 -42.42
C LEU A 271 23.54 -31.35 -40.91
N GLU A 272 24.73 -31.75 -40.45
CA GLU A 272 25.06 -31.75 -39.02
C GLU A 272 25.08 -30.32 -38.46
N GLU A 273 25.69 -29.38 -39.19
CA GLU A 273 25.70 -27.95 -38.83
C GLU A 273 24.28 -27.37 -38.84
N LEU A 274 23.45 -27.71 -39.84
CA LEU A 274 22.06 -27.30 -39.92
C LEU A 274 21.21 -27.87 -38.76
N ASN A 275 21.37 -29.15 -38.44
CA ASN A 275 20.67 -29.78 -37.30
C ASN A 275 20.98 -29.05 -36.00
N GLN A 276 22.24 -28.71 -35.78
CA GLN A 276 22.67 -28.01 -34.57
C GLN A 276 21.99 -26.64 -34.45
N VAL A 277 21.88 -25.88 -35.55
CA VAL A 277 21.20 -24.58 -35.59
C VAL A 277 19.69 -24.74 -35.39
N VAL A 278 19.05 -25.71 -36.04
CA VAL A 278 17.61 -25.99 -35.90
C VAL A 278 17.27 -26.41 -34.46
N SER A 279 18.12 -27.23 -33.83
CA SER A 279 17.97 -27.68 -32.45
C SER A 279 18.14 -26.52 -31.45
N GLN A 280 19.13 -25.64 -31.65
CA GLN A 280 19.26 -24.42 -30.85
C GLN A 280 18.04 -23.51 -30.97
N LEU A 281 17.55 -23.30 -32.19
CA LEU A 281 16.33 -22.52 -32.44
C LEU A 281 15.10 -23.14 -31.76
N SER A 282 15.03 -24.48 -31.73
CA SER A 282 13.97 -25.24 -31.08
C SER A 282 13.92 -24.98 -29.57
N ILE A 283 15.08 -24.97 -28.91
CA ILE A 283 15.20 -24.71 -27.46
C ILE A 283 14.79 -23.26 -27.18
N ILE A 284 15.41 -22.29 -27.88
CA ILE A 284 15.14 -20.85 -27.66
C ILE A 284 13.66 -20.53 -27.86
N THR A 285 13.02 -21.08 -28.90
CA THR A 285 11.59 -20.87 -29.15
C THR A 285 10.72 -21.40 -28.01
N THR A 286 11.10 -22.54 -27.43
CA THR A 286 10.37 -23.14 -26.30
C THR A 286 10.54 -22.30 -25.02
N ASP A 287 11.75 -21.82 -24.76
CA ASP A 287 12.04 -20.96 -23.61
C ASP A 287 11.29 -19.62 -23.70
N VAL A 288 11.25 -19.02 -24.89
CA VAL A 288 10.48 -17.80 -25.15
C VAL A 288 8.98 -18.04 -24.93
N GLN A 289 8.44 -19.17 -25.41
CA GLN A 289 7.05 -19.54 -25.18
C GLN A 289 6.74 -19.67 -23.68
N LEU A 290 7.60 -20.36 -22.92
CA LEU A 290 7.42 -20.54 -21.48
C LEU A 290 7.55 -19.21 -20.72
N ALA A 291 8.50 -18.36 -21.10
CA ALA A 291 8.69 -17.05 -20.47
C ALA A 291 7.45 -16.18 -20.66
N VAL A 292 6.91 -16.09 -21.87
CA VAL A 292 5.71 -15.29 -22.15
C VAL A 292 4.47 -15.86 -21.48
N MET A 293 4.33 -17.19 -21.45
CA MET A 293 3.26 -17.85 -20.68
C MET A 293 3.31 -17.44 -19.20
N LYS A 294 4.51 -17.45 -18.60
CA LYS A 294 4.71 -17.00 -17.21
C LYS A 294 4.40 -15.52 -17.02
N THR A 295 4.81 -14.66 -17.94
CA THR A 295 4.49 -13.22 -17.89
C THR A 295 2.99 -12.95 -18.01
N ARG A 296 2.25 -13.84 -18.69
CA ARG A 296 0.78 -13.78 -18.79
C ARG A 296 0.06 -14.38 -17.58
N MET A 297 0.75 -15.08 -16.67
CA MET A 297 0.10 -15.62 -15.47
C MET A 297 -0.23 -14.47 -14.51
N GLN A 298 -1.51 -14.32 -14.19
CA GLN A 298 -1.93 -13.46 -13.11
C GLN A 298 -1.68 -14.21 -11.78
N PRO A 299 -0.98 -13.61 -10.80
CA PRO A 299 -0.79 -14.23 -9.51
C PRO A 299 -2.15 -14.55 -8.89
N ILE A 300 -2.39 -15.83 -8.56
CA ILE A 300 -3.67 -16.25 -7.98
C ILE A 300 -3.96 -15.54 -6.64
N ALA A 301 -2.90 -15.11 -5.94
CA ALA A 301 -3.00 -14.26 -4.75
C ALA A 301 -3.84 -13.00 -4.98
N LYS A 302 -3.75 -12.35 -6.16
CA LYS A 302 -4.58 -11.17 -6.47
C LYS A 302 -6.08 -11.47 -6.52
N VAL A 303 -6.45 -12.70 -6.89
CA VAL A 303 -7.85 -13.15 -6.85
C VAL A 303 -8.27 -13.36 -5.40
N PHE A 304 -7.38 -13.93 -4.58
CA PHE A 304 -7.70 -14.24 -3.19
C PHE A 304 -7.82 -13.01 -2.29
N ASN A 305 -7.08 -11.94 -2.57
CA ASN A 305 -7.13 -10.68 -1.82
C ASN A 305 -8.52 -10.00 -1.79
N LYS A 306 -9.45 -10.40 -2.68
CA LYS A 306 -10.81 -9.85 -2.71
C LYS A 306 -11.78 -10.55 -1.77
N PHE A 307 -11.52 -11.81 -1.42
CA PHE A 307 -12.43 -12.58 -0.58
C PHE A 307 -12.59 -12.04 0.84
N PRO A 308 -11.54 -11.54 1.53
CA PRO A 308 -11.71 -10.96 2.87
C PRO A 308 -12.78 -9.88 2.91
N ARG A 309 -12.78 -8.96 1.94
CA ARG A 309 -13.79 -7.90 1.83
C ARG A 309 -15.18 -8.45 1.55
N VAL A 310 -15.30 -9.37 0.59
CA VAL A 310 -16.60 -9.99 0.26
C VAL A 310 -17.20 -10.75 1.44
N VAL A 311 -16.37 -11.48 2.19
CA VAL A 311 -16.79 -12.21 3.38
C VAL A 311 -17.21 -11.27 4.49
N ARG A 312 -16.47 -10.17 4.70
CA ARG A 312 -16.83 -9.09 5.64
C ARG A 312 -18.20 -8.50 5.32
N ASP A 313 -18.43 -8.13 4.06
CA ASP A 313 -19.69 -7.50 3.64
C ASP A 313 -20.87 -8.50 3.75
N LEU A 314 -20.66 -9.77 3.34
CA LEU A 314 -21.67 -10.82 3.46
C LEU A 314 -21.99 -11.18 4.93
N SER A 315 -20.98 -11.19 5.79
CA SER A 315 -21.12 -11.39 7.24
C SER A 315 -22.01 -10.32 7.87
N ARG A 316 -21.81 -9.05 7.49
CA ARG A 316 -22.65 -7.92 7.92
C ARG A 316 -24.06 -7.99 7.35
N GLU A 317 -24.23 -8.31 6.07
CA GLU A 317 -25.55 -8.40 5.42
C GLU A 317 -26.42 -9.51 6.04
N LEU A 318 -25.83 -10.68 6.31
CA LEU A 318 -26.55 -11.83 6.85
C LEU A 318 -26.62 -11.85 8.39
N GLY A 319 -25.86 -10.99 9.07
CA GLY A 319 -25.73 -10.99 10.53
C GLY A 319 -25.15 -12.29 11.09
N LYS A 320 -24.30 -12.99 10.32
CA LYS A 320 -23.72 -14.29 10.70
C LYS A 320 -22.21 -14.18 10.74
N GLN A 321 -21.57 -14.82 11.72
CA GLN A 321 -20.11 -14.93 11.72
C GLN A 321 -19.66 -15.91 10.64
N ILE A 322 -18.85 -15.41 9.70
CA ILE A 322 -18.27 -16.16 8.59
C ILE A 322 -16.75 -16.12 8.76
N GLU A 323 -16.13 -17.29 8.84
CA GLU A 323 -14.67 -17.46 8.88
C GLU A 323 -14.18 -17.89 7.49
N LEU A 324 -13.15 -17.20 6.98
CA LEU A 324 -12.55 -17.48 5.68
C LEU A 324 -11.22 -18.20 5.88
N GLU A 325 -11.13 -19.44 5.39
CA GLU A 325 -9.91 -20.25 5.38
C GLU A 325 -9.48 -20.43 3.90
N ILE A 326 -8.31 -19.91 3.53
CA ILE A 326 -7.74 -19.95 2.17
C ILE A 326 -6.34 -20.57 2.24
#